data_AF-A0A6C0LXR9-F1
#
_entry.id   AF-A0A6C0LXR9-F1
#
_cell.length_a   1.000
_cell.length_b   1.000
_cell.length_c   1.000
_cell.angle_alpha   90.00
_cell.angle_beta   90.00
_cell.angle_gamma   90.00
#
_symmetry.space_group_name_H-M   'P 1'
#
loop_
_entity.id
_entity.type
_entity.pdbx_description
1 polymer ?
#
loop_
_entity_poly.entity_id
_entity_poly.type
_entity_poly.pdbx_seq_one_letter_code
_entity_poly.pdbx_strand_id
1 'polypeptide(L)'
;MSDFTGKKIWLFIVPVFIIIVLFIVYTIYSQIEDYILSKDPVLLELKETFTKFFKSKKIWTGSLTKLNSKDIMSDISLFRGDKSYTINKERVYMCLKDENNEYYPISMLTYVLAHEISHVICNSVGHTDEFNIIFEELLVELTDAGIYDPSSPLLSDYCHSGDNLQ
;
A
#
# COMPACT_ATOMS: atom_id res chain seq x y z
N MET A 1 -48.18 -37.71 -3.77
CA MET A 1 -47.75 -36.89 -2.62
C MET A 1 -46.24 -36.62 -2.72
N SER A 2 -45.79 -36.00 -3.82
CA SER A 2 -44.36 -35.82 -4.18
C SER A 2 -44.03 -34.42 -4.71
N ASP A 3 -45.01 -33.52 -4.81
CA ASP A 3 -44.85 -32.21 -5.48
C ASP A 3 -44.55 -31.05 -4.49
N PHE A 4 -44.69 -31.30 -3.18
CA PHE A 4 -44.51 -30.25 -2.16
C PHE A 4 -43.04 -30.04 -1.75
N THR A 5 -42.18 -31.04 -1.97
CA THR A 5 -40.77 -31.01 -1.59
C THR A 5 -39.91 -30.26 -2.61
N GLY A 6 -40.21 -30.40 -3.92
CA GLY A 6 -39.45 -29.75 -4.99
C GLY A 6 -39.53 -28.22 -4.96
N LYS A 7 -40.74 -27.65 -4.80
CA LYS A 7 -40.94 -26.19 -4.74
C LYS A 7 -40.25 -25.54 -3.54
N LYS A 8 -40.22 -26.22 -2.37
CA LYS A 8 -39.53 -25.72 -1.18
C LYS A 8 -38.02 -25.71 -1.35
N ILE A 9 -37.45 -26.68 -2.07
CA ILE A 9 -36.01 -26.74 -2.35
C ILE A 9 -35.59 -25.57 -3.25
N TRP A 10 -36.34 -25.28 -4.32
CA TRP A 10 -36.06 -24.14 -5.21
C TRP A 10 -36.17 -22.77 -4.48
N LEU A 11 -37.07 -22.64 -3.50
CA LEU A 11 -37.18 -21.45 -2.63
C LEU A 11 -35.91 -21.16 -1.83
N PHE A 12 -35.04 -22.15 -1.58
CA PHE A 12 -33.75 -21.96 -0.91
C PHE A 12 -32.56 -21.96 -1.88
N ILE A 13 -32.60 -22.76 -2.97
CA ILE A 13 -31.51 -22.83 -3.94
C ILE A 13 -31.35 -21.52 -4.72
N VAL A 14 -32.46 -20.93 -5.19
CA VAL A 14 -32.41 -19.69 -5.97
C VAL A 14 -31.78 -18.52 -5.19
N PRO A 15 -32.19 -18.21 -3.95
CA PRO A 15 -31.54 -17.13 -3.21
C PRO A 15 -30.08 -17.43 -2.86
N VAL A 16 -29.72 -18.69 -2.55
CA VAL A 16 -28.31 -19.06 -2.34
C VAL A 16 -27.48 -18.85 -3.60
N PHE A 17 -27.99 -19.25 -4.77
CA PHE A 17 -27.33 -19.02 -6.05
C PHE A 17 -27.18 -17.52 -6.34
N ILE A 18 -28.20 -16.71 -6.06
CA ILE A 18 -28.13 -15.24 -6.19
C ILE A 18 -27.04 -14.67 -5.29
N ILE A 19 -26.97 -15.10 -4.01
CA ILE A 19 -25.93 -14.65 -3.08
C ILE A 19 -24.53 -15.02 -3.58
N ILE A 20 -24.34 -16.23 -4.10
CA ILE A 20 -23.06 -16.68 -4.68
C ILE A 20 -22.69 -15.81 -5.88
N VAL A 21 -23.63 -15.53 -6.79
CA VAL A 21 -23.38 -14.66 -7.94
C VAL A 21 -23.02 -13.25 -7.51
N LEU A 22 -23.76 -12.67 -6.55
CA LEU A 22 -23.45 -11.34 -6.00
C LEU A 22 -22.07 -11.30 -5.35
N PHE A 23 -21.70 -12.35 -4.61
CA PHE A 23 -20.37 -12.47 -4.00
C PHE A 23 -19.27 -12.53 -5.08
N ILE A 24 -19.45 -13.36 -6.12
CA ILE A 24 -18.50 -13.44 -7.23
C ILE A 24 -18.35 -12.08 -7.92
N VAL A 25 -19.45 -11.42 -8.27
CA VAL A 25 -19.44 -10.09 -8.89
C VAL A 25 -18.72 -9.09 -8.00
N TYR A 26 -18.98 -9.09 -6.70
CA TYR A 26 -18.29 -8.25 -5.72
C TYR A 26 -16.78 -8.52 -5.70
N THR A 27 -16.36 -9.79 -5.68
CA THR A 27 -14.92 -10.14 -5.70
C THR A 27 -14.23 -9.70 -6.99
N ILE A 28 -14.89 -9.85 -8.15
CA ILE A 28 -14.35 -9.40 -9.44
C ILE A 28 -14.21 -7.88 -9.44
N TYR A 29 -15.24 -7.17 -8.98
CA TYR A 29 -15.22 -5.72 -8.90
C TYR A 29 -14.06 -5.23 -8.01
N SER A 30 -13.90 -5.81 -6.83
CA SER A 30 -12.81 -5.48 -5.91
C SER A 30 -11.42 -5.75 -6.51
N GLN A 31 -11.23 -6.86 -7.23
CA GLN A 31 -9.95 -7.13 -7.90
C GLN A 31 -9.64 -6.15 -9.04
N ILE A 32 -10.66 -5.71 -9.78
CA ILE A 32 -10.51 -4.71 -10.83
C ILE A 32 -10.10 -3.36 -10.22
N GLU A 33 -10.75 -2.97 -9.12
CA GLU A 33 -10.42 -1.74 -8.40
C GLU A 33 -8.98 -1.76 -7.89
N ASP A 34 -8.57 -2.82 -7.18
CA ASP A 34 -7.19 -3.02 -6.72
C ASP A 34 -6.19 -2.93 -7.89
N TYR A 35 -6.52 -3.55 -9.03
CA TYR A 35 -5.70 -3.49 -10.23
C TYR A 35 -5.57 -2.07 -10.79
N ILE A 36 -6.65 -1.29 -10.84
CA ILE A 36 -6.63 0.10 -11.31
C ILE A 36 -5.80 0.97 -10.37
N LEU A 37 -6.00 0.86 -9.05
CA LEU A 37 -5.28 1.63 -8.05
C LEU A 37 -3.77 1.30 -8.01
N SER A 38 -3.39 0.08 -8.39
CA SER A 38 -1.98 -0.35 -8.46
C SER A 38 -1.22 0.16 -9.70
N LYS A 39 -1.92 0.77 -10.66
CA LYS A 39 -1.38 1.11 -11.99
C LYS A 39 -1.06 2.59 -12.21
N ASP A 40 -1.10 3.40 -11.16
CA ASP A 40 -0.70 4.79 -11.24
C ASP A 40 0.79 4.91 -11.66
N PRO A 41 1.13 5.76 -12.64
CA PRO A 41 2.49 5.84 -13.18
C PRO A 41 3.53 6.28 -12.13
N VAL A 42 3.19 7.23 -11.25
CA VAL A 42 4.11 7.71 -10.19
C VAL A 42 4.28 6.63 -9.13
N LEU A 43 3.20 5.90 -8.81
CA LEU A 43 3.29 4.75 -7.92
C LEU A 43 4.19 3.65 -8.47
N LEU A 44 4.11 3.36 -9.77
CA LEU A 44 4.96 2.38 -10.44
C LEU A 44 6.44 2.82 -10.44
N GLU A 45 6.70 4.10 -10.66
CA GLU A 45 8.05 4.68 -10.58
C GLU A 45 8.64 4.55 -9.17
N LEU A 46 7.85 4.89 -8.13
CA LEU A 46 8.25 4.71 -6.73
C LEU A 46 8.53 3.24 -6.42
N LYS A 47 7.63 2.34 -6.85
CA LYS A 47 7.79 0.90 -6.68
C LYS A 47 9.09 0.40 -7.30
N GLU A 48 9.38 0.79 -8.54
CA GLU A 48 10.59 0.39 -9.24
C GLU A 48 11.84 0.93 -8.55
N THR A 49 11.82 2.21 -8.15
CA THR A 49 12.92 2.88 -7.45
C THR A 49 13.25 2.17 -6.13
N PHE A 50 12.24 1.93 -5.29
CA PHE A 50 12.42 1.21 -4.02
C PHE A 50 12.82 -0.26 -4.24
N THR A 51 12.27 -0.92 -5.26
CA THR A 51 12.67 -2.31 -5.59
C THR A 51 14.15 -2.38 -5.97
N LYS A 52 14.63 -1.45 -6.80
CA LYS A 52 16.06 -1.36 -7.16
C LYS A 52 16.92 -1.06 -5.94
N PHE A 53 16.49 -0.11 -5.11
CA PHE A 53 17.17 0.26 -3.89
C PHE A 53 17.35 -0.94 -2.95
N PHE A 54 16.27 -1.63 -2.58
CA PHE A 54 16.35 -2.76 -1.65
C PHE A 54 17.16 -3.93 -2.22
N LYS A 55 17.14 -4.14 -3.54
CA LYS A 55 17.96 -5.18 -4.21
C LYS A 55 19.42 -4.80 -4.38
N SER A 56 19.74 -3.51 -4.39
CA SER A 56 21.12 -3.04 -4.55
C SER A 56 22.00 -3.39 -3.35
N LYS A 57 21.41 -3.47 -2.15
CA LYS A 57 22.13 -3.71 -0.90
C LYS A 57 22.02 -5.17 -0.48
N LYS A 58 23.18 -5.81 -0.30
CA LYS A 58 23.26 -7.23 0.05
C LYS A 58 23.13 -7.49 1.56
N ILE A 59 23.51 -6.51 2.39
CA ILE A 59 23.51 -6.63 3.85
C ILE A 59 23.07 -5.31 4.47
N TRP A 60 21.98 -5.38 5.22
CA TRP A 60 21.45 -4.35 6.10
C TRP A 60 21.98 -4.54 7.52
N THR A 61 22.27 -3.44 8.20
CA THR A 61 22.80 -3.40 9.57
C THR A 61 21.85 -2.63 10.49
N GLY A 62 22.13 -2.60 11.80
CA GLY A 62 21.31 -1.86 12.76
C GLY A 62 19.88 -2.40 12.86
N SER A 63 18.92 -1.48 12.90
CA SER A 63 17.49 -1.78 13.03
C SER A 63 16.89 -2.29 11.71
N LEU A 64 17.59 -2.08 10.59
CA LEU A 64 17.24 -2.58 9.26
C LEU A 64 17.65 -4.04 8.99
N THR A 65 18.33 -4.72 9.93
CA THR A 65 18.76 -6.13 9.77
C THR A 65 17.64 -7.10 9.36
N LYS A 66 16.38 -6.80 9.73
CA LYS A 66 15.19 -7.58 9.32
C LYS A 66 15.00 -7.64 7.80
N LEU A 67 15.53 -6.69 7.05
CA LEU A 67 15.48 -6.66 5.58
C LEU A 67 16.39 -7.72 4.94
N ASN A 68 17.35 -8.29 5.68
CA ASN A 68 18.23 -9.33 5.14
C ASN A 68 17.53 -10.66 4.86
N SER A 69 16.40 -10.92 5.54
CA SER A 69 15.68 -12.19 5.44
C SER A 69 14.48 -12.14 4.50
N LYS A 70 14.16 -10.98 3.90
CA LYS A 70 12.94 -10.81 3.08
C LYS A 70 13.14 -9.79 1.97
N ASP A 71 12.48 -10.02 0.83
CA ASP A 71 12.34 -8.99 -0.22
C ASP A 71 11.07 -8.18 0.08
N ILE A 72 11.24 -7.09 0.82
CA ILE A 72 10.10 -6.32 1.33
C ILE A 72 9.19 -5.79 0.21
N MET A 73 9.74 -5.50 -0.98
CA MET A 73 8.96 -4.98 -2.10
C MET A 73 8.19 -6.07 -2.83
N SER A 74 8.56 -7.34 -2.69
CA SER A 74 7.74 -8.46 -3.17
C SER A 74 6.64 -8.85 -2.18
N ASP A 75 6.85 -8.58 -0.90
CA ASP A 75 5.93 -8.96 0.17
C ASP A 75 4.76 -7.97 0.35
N ILE A 76 4.91 -6.75 -0.18
CA ILE A 76 3.87 -5.72 -0.14
C ILE A 76 3.24 -5.45 -1.50
N SER A 77 1.98 -5.01 -1.45
CA SER A 77 1.24 -4.46 -2.58
C SER A 77 1.04 -2.96 -2.38
N LEU A 78 1.41 -2.18 -3.40
CA LEU A 78 1.26 -0.73 -3.41
C LEU A 78 0.02 -0.33 -4.20
N PHE A 79 -0.78 0.58 -3.63
CA PHE A 79 -2.00 1.11 -4.23
C PHE A 79 -2.04 2.63 -4.10
N ARG A 80 -2.65 3.32 -5.06
CA ARG A 80 -3.11 4.69 -4.86
C ARG A 80 -4.31 4.67 -3.90
N GLY A 81 -4.39 5.65 -3.01
CA GLY A 81 -5.49 5.76 -2.05
C GLY A 81 -5.77 7.21 -1.68
N ASP A 82 -6.99 7.45 -1.18
CA ASP A 82 -7.41 8.77 -0.69
C ASP A 82 -6.52 9.28 0.45
N LYS A 83 -5.90 8.37 1.22
CA LYS A 83 -4.92 8.66 2.27
C LYS A 83 -3.76 7.68 2.15
N SER A 84 -2.63 8.03 2.76
CA SER A 84 -1.50 7.12 2.94
C SER A 84 -1.64 6.35 4.24
N TYR A 85 -1.56 5.02 4.15
CA TYR A 85 -1.65 4.13 5.30
C TYR A 85 -1.28 2.69 4.90
N THR A 86 -0.97 1.88 5.91
CA THR A 86 -0.65 0.47 5.76
C THR A 86 -1.71 -0.42 6.42
N ILE A 87 -2.23 -1.41 5.69
CA ILE A 87 -3.10 -2.48 6.22
C ILE A 87 -2.28 -3.77 6.35
N ASN A 88 -2.32 -4.38 7.54
CA ASN A 88 -1.74 -5.70 7.84
C ASN A 88 -0.26 -5.87 7.44
N LYS A 89 0.49 -4.78 7.26
CA LYS A 89 1.90 -4.79 6.80
C LYS A 89 2.09 -5.43 5.41
N GLU A 90 1.02 -5.58 4.64
CA GLU A 90 1.01 -6.21 3.32
C GLU A 90 0.47 -5.28 2.24
N ARG A 91 -0.49 -4.41 2.58
CA ARG A 91 -1.08 -3.47 1.63
C ARG A 91 -0.75 -2.05 2.05
N VAL A 92 -0.05 -1.33 1.20
CA VAL A 92 0.36 0.07 1.43
C VAL A 92 -0.40 0.94 0.43
N TYR A 93 -1.22 1.85 0.95
CA TYR A 93 -1.93 2.85 0.17
C TYR A 93 -1.15 4.16 0.23
N MET A 94 -1.07 4.84 -0.91
CA MET A 94 -0.35 6.10 -1.08
C MET A 94 -1.29 7.16 -1.66
N CYS A 95 -1.38 8.29 -0.98
CA CYS A 95 -1.99 9.51 -1.50
C CYS A 95 -0.98 10.23 -2.38
N LEU A 96 -1.23 10.25 -3.68
CA LEU A 96 -0.26 10.69 -4.68
C LEU A 96 -0.51 12.11 -5.14
N LYS A 97 -1.77 12.58 -5.04
CA LYS A 97 -2.19 13.88 -5.55
C LYS A 97 -2.90 14.74 -4.51
N ASP A 98 -2.84 16.05 -4.74
CA ASP A 98 -3.55 17.06 -3.96
C ASP A 98 -5.00 17.26 -4.43
N GLU A 99 -5.72 18.21 -3.82
CA GLU A 99 -7.09 18.56 -4.22
C GLU A 99 -7.23 19.10 -5.64
N ASN A 100 -6.13 19.57 -6.25
CA ASN A 100 -6.07 20.08 -7.61
C ASN A 100 -5.74 18.96 -8.63
N ASN A 101 -5.64 17.71 -8.17
CA ASN A 101 -5.25 16.54 -8.96
C ASN A 101 -3.81 16.67 -9.51
N GLU A 102 -2.95 17.43 -8.82
CA GLU A 102 -1.51 17.53 -9.09
C GLU A 102 -0.74 16.55 -8.20
N TYR A 103 0.28 15.89 -8.77
CA TYR A 103 1.12 14.99 -7.98
C TYR A 103 1.95 15.78 -6.98
N TYR A 104 2.04 15.25 -5.75
CA TYR A 104 3.00 15.78 -4.79
C TYR A 104 4.44 15.59 -5.30
N PRO A 105 5.39 16.45 -4.87
CA PRO A 105 6.79 16.31 -5.23
C PRO A 105 7.33 14.91 -4.90
N ILE A 106 8.18 14.36 -5.76
CA ILE A 106 8.69 12.98 -5.61
C ILE A 106 9.45 12.77 -4.29
N SER A 107 10.14 13.79 -3.78
CA SER A 107 10.83 13.72 -2.48
C SER A 107 9.83 13.57 -1.32
N MET A 108 8.68 14.25 -1.39
CA MET A 108 7.59 14.09 -0.42
C MET A 108 7.00 12.68 -0.48
N LEU A 109 6.71 12.16 -1.68
CA LEU A 109 6.17 10.82 -1.84
C LEU A 109 7.17 9.73 -1.43
N THR A 110 8.46 9.96 -1.63
CA THR A 110 9.55 9.09 -1.15
C THR A 110 9.59 9.05 0.37
N TYR A 111 9.51 10.21 1.03
CA TYR A 111 9.44 10.31 2.48
C TYR A 111 8.23 9.55 3.05
N VAL A 112 7.06 9.72 2.43
CA VAL A 112 5.83 9.02 2.85
C VAL A 112 5.91 7.52 2.60
N LEU A 113 6.44 7.08 1.46
CA LEU A 113 6.60 5.65 1.21
C LEU A 113 7.60 5.01 2.18
N ALA A 114 8.69 5.71 2.52
CA ALA A 114 9.61 5.26 3.56
C ALA A 114 8.93 5.15 4.93
N HIS A 115 8.00 6.06 5.27
CA HIS A 115 7.19 6.01 6.48
C HIS A 115 6.33 4.75 6.52
N GLU A 116 5.58 4.47 5.45
CA GLU A 116 4.72 3.30 5.38
C GLU A 116 5.52 1.98 5.39
N ILE A 117 6.65 1.93 4.68
CA ILE A 117 7.56 0.78 4.72
C ILE A 117 8.14 0.59 6.14
N SER A 118 8.38 1.66 6.88
CA SER A 118 8.85 1.54 8.27
C SER A 118 7.80 0.85 9.16
N HIS A 119 6.50 1.12 8.96
CA HIS A 119 5.42 0.36 9.62
C HIS A 119 5.42 -1.12 9.22
N VAL A 120 5.79 -1.45 7.98
CA VAL A 120 5.92 -2.84 7.50
C VAL A 120 7.12 -3.55 8.14
N ILE A 121 8.23 -2.86 8.40
CA ILE A 121 9.43 -3.43 9.03
C ILE A 121 9.24 -3.58 10.56
N CYS A 122 8.51 -2.66 11.19
CA CYS A 122 8.25 -2.66 12.62
C CYS A 122 7.49 -3.90 13.08
N ASN A 123 7.70 -4.32 14.33
CA ASN A 123 6.82 -5.29 14.97
C ASN A 123 5.66 -4.58 15.68
N SER A 124 5.94 -3.44 16.32
CA SER A 124 4.92 -2.63 17.00
C SER A 124 3.93 -1.95 16.06
N VAL A 125 2.82 -1.47 16.62
CA VAL A 125 1.84 -0.62 15.94
C VAL A 125 2.04 0.82 16.40
N GLY A 126 2.01 1.78 15.47
CA GLY A 126 2.18 3.21 15.75
C GLY A 126 3.64 3.67 15.71
N HIS A 127 3.86 4.95 16.02
CA HIS A 127 5.18 5.62 15.97
C HIS A 127 5.97 5.43 17.27
N THR A 128 6.34 4.19 17.57
CA THR A 128 7.19 3.85 18.72
C THR A 128 8.66 4.22 18.47
N ASP A 129 9.50 4.07 19.49
CA ASP A 129 10.96 4.23 19.33
C ASP A 129 11.53 3.24 18.29
N GLU A 130 10.99 2.02 18.21
CA GLU A 130 11.35 1.05 17.16
C GLU A 130 11.07 1.64 15.77
N PHE A 131 9.88 2.24 15.61
CA PHE A 131 9.50 2.90 14.36
C PHE A 131 10.41 4.06 14.01
N ASN A 132 10.64 4.98 14.95
CA ASN A 132 11.43 6.18 14.67
C ASN A 132 12.86 5.82 14.25
N ILE A 133 13.49 4.87 14.95
CA ILE A 133 14.84 4.43 14.61
C ILE A 133 14.89 3.77 13.22
N ILE A 134 13.94 2.88 12.90
CA ILE A 134 13.86 2.25 11.58
C ILE A 134 13.66 3.29 10.48
N PHE A 135 12.75 4.24 10.71
CA PHE A 135 12.41 5.26 9.75
C PHE A 135 13.59 6.22 9.49
N GLU A 136 14.26 6.67 10.54
CA GLU A 136 15.45 7.50 10.45
C GLU A 136 16.61 6.78 9.73
N GLU A 137 16.92 5.53 10.11
CA GLU A 137 17.94 4.71 9.44
C GLU A 137 17.59 4.52 7.95
N LEU A 138 16.33 4.27 7.61
CA LEU A 138 15.88 4.11 6.23
C LEU A 138 16.01 5.40 5.42
N LEU A 139 15.66 6.56 5.99
CA LEU A 139 15.82 7.85 5.32
C LEU A 139 17.29 8.18 5.04
N VAL A 140 18.19 7.89 5.98
CA VAL A 140 19.65 8.06 5.78
C VAL A 140 20.11 7.23 4.58
N GLU A 141 19.73 5.96 4.52
CA GLU A 141 20.09 5.07 3.41
C GLU A 141 19.53 5.53 2.06
N LEU A 142 18.29 6.06 2.04
CA LEU A 142 17.69 6.64 0.84
C LEU A 142 18.38 7.93 0.41
N THR A 143 18.82 8.76 1.35
CA THR A 143 19.61 9.97 1.08
C THR A 143 20.98 9.62 0.53
N ASP A 144 21.69 8.66 1.11
CA ASP A 144 22.99 8.20 0.64
C ASP A 144 22.91 7.60 -0.77
N ALA A 145 21.77 6.96 -1.10
CA ALA A 145 21.47 6.46 -2.44
C ALA A 145 21.02 7.55 -3.44
N GLY A 146 20.84 8.80 -3.00
CA GLY A 146 20.35 9.90 -3.83
C GLY A 146 18.88 9.80 -4.23
N ILE A 147 18.09 8.99 -3.52
CA ILE A 147 16.66 8.77 -3.76
C ILE A 147 15.81 9.79 -2.99
N TYR A 148 16.27 10.17 -1.78
CA TYR A 148 15.60 11.15 -0.94
C TYR A 148 16.48 12.39 -0.73
N ASP A 149 15.93 13.58 -0.98
CA ASP A 149 16.58 14.85 -0.69
C ASP A 149 16.01 15.46 0.61
N PRO A 150 16.78 15.47 1.72
CA PRO A 150 16.34 16.01 2.99
C PRO A 150 16.23 17.54 3.00
N SER A 151 16.76 18.24 1.99
CA SER A 151 16.63 19.70 1.86
C SER A 151 15.31 20.12 1.21
N SER A 152 14.62 19.19 0.54
CA SER A 152 13.31 19.43 -0.03
C SER A 152 12.26 19.67 1.07
N PRO A 153 11.45 20.74 0.98
CA PRO A 153 10.46 21.04 2.00
C PRO A 153 9.36 19.97 2.03
N LEU A 154 8.99 19.53 3.24
CA LEU A 154 7.82 18.70 3.45
C LEU A 154 6.57 19.58 3.60
N LEU A 155 5.50 19.20 2.91
CA LEU A 155 4.21 19.89 2.98
C LEU A 155 3.50 19.49 4.28
N SER A 156 3.22 20.46 5.15
CA SER A 156 2.56 20.22 6.44
C SER A 156 1.11 19.76 6.30
N ASP A 157 0.48 20.09 5.19
CA ASP A 157 -0.90 19.78 4.81
C ASP A 157 -0.98 18.61 3.83
N TYR A 158 0.08 17.80 3.72
CA TYR A 158 0.09 16.61 2.90
C TYR A 158 -1.17 15.78 3.08
N CYS A 159 -1.88 15.59 1.96
CA CYS A 159 -3.08 14.79 1.89
C CYS A 159 -4.17 15.21 2.89
N HIS A 160 -4.26 16.49 3.27
CA HIS A 160 -5.32 16.97 4.15
C HIS A 160 -6.71 16.74 3.52
N SER A 161 -6.87 17.16 2.27
CA SER A 161 -8.11 17.03 1.48
C SER A 161 -8.35 15.63 0.91
N GLY A 162 -7.31 14.79 0.89
CA GLY A 162 -7.36 13.46 0.28
C GLY A 162 -7.04 13.46 -1.22
N ASP A 163 -6.77 12.27 -1.76
CA ASP A 163 -6.51 12.06 -3.19
C ASP A 163 -7.83 11.83 -3.94
N ASN A 164 -8.05 12.56 -5.03
CA ASN A 164 -9.21 12.34 -5.87
C ASN A 164 -9.03 11.06 -6.74
N LEU A 165 -9.65 9.96 -6.30
CA LEU A 165 -9.59 8.66 -6.97
C LEU A 165 -10.46 8.55 -8.24
N GLN A 166 -11.08 9.64 -8.72
CA GLN A 166 -11.86 9.68 -9.95
C GLN A 166 -11.00 9.69 -11.22
#